data_AF-A0A960R3D4-F1
#
_entry.id   AF-A0A960R3D4-F1
#
_cell.length_a   1.000
_cell.length_b   1.000
_cell.length_c   1.000
_cell.angle_alpha   90.00
_cell.angle_beta   90.00
_cell.angle_gamma   90.00
#
_symmetry.space_group_name_H-M   'P 1'
#
loop_
_entity.id
_entity.type
_entity.pdbx_description
1 polymer ?
#
loop_
_entity_poly.entity_id
_entity_poly.type
_entity_poly.pdbx_seq_one_letter_code
_entity_poly.pdbx_strand_id
1 'polypeptide(L)'
;MSAAPETDLFHQAIRHWWASKKGASPRKAQGGTRDANLHGKTMDGFAGAIQDFLIGLNVKPEHIFAGKHNSPEPAILPSFYRPWKNWDLIVVANSRFHSAKGDHGDPVLYAAIEFKSQDKSIGNNQNNRLEESLGNATDFWATYQHDGFLRQLPRPWLGYLFVGKYDPTSENKPVKIKQPHFEAMPPFRVPDSSNLETFDGPSYAERYQIFLRQSVGMRLYDAGAFLVTDESIAKKTPNHRIPLEEFGSANFLRSLKAQILAHYPGARIKPGSLAAKI
;
A
#
# COMPACT_ATOMS: atom_id res chain seq x y z
N MET A 1 -6.28 19.67 -20.50
CA MET A 1 -6.96 18.42 -20.12
C MET A 1 -7.27 18.51 -18.64
N SER A 2 -8.53 18.41 -18.23
CA SER A 2 -8.87 18.30 -16.81
C SER A 2 -8.19 17.05 -16.25
N ALA A 3 -7.66 17.13 -15.03
CA ALA A 3 -7.10 15.97 -14.35
C ALA A 3 -8.11 14.82 -14.36
N ALA A 4 -7.66 13.57 -14.52
CA ALA A 4 -8.55 12.43 -14.40
C ALA A 4 -9.22 12.48 -13.01
N PRO A 5 -10.55 12.24 -12.89
CA PRO A 5 -11.27 12.31 -11.61
C PRO A 5 -10.62 11.49 -10.48
N GLU A 6 -9.87 10.46 -10.85
CA GLU A 6 -9.15 9.58 -9.92
C GLU A 6 -7.95 10.24 -9.24
N THR A 7 -7.40 11.31 -9.82
CA THR A 7 -6.28 12.08 -9.24
C THR A 7 -6.71 13.06 -8.15
N ASP A 8 -8.02 13.25 -7.95
CA ASP A 8 -8.55 13.92 -6.76
C ASP A 8 -8.56 12.98 -5.54
N LEU A 9 -8.57 11.66 -5.77
CA LEU A 9 -8.45 10.65 -4.71
C LEU A 9 -7.07 10.73 -4.10
N PHE A 10 -7.00 10.65 -2.77
CA PHE A 10 -5.75 10.80 -2.01
C PHE A 10 -5.02 12.14 -2.19
N HIS A 11 -5.60 13.15 -2.85
CA HIS A 11 -4.98 14.47 -2.98
C HIS A 11 -4.61 15.09 -1.62
N GLN A 12 -5.52 15.02 -0.64
CA GLN A 12 -5.25 15.49 0.73
C GLN A 12 -4.22 14.60 1.45
N ALA A 13 -4.24 13.30 1.20
CA ALA A 13 -3.25 12.36 1.76
C ALA A 13 -1.83 12.66 1.25
N ILE A 14 -1.67 12.98 -0.04
CA ILE A 14 -0.40 13.42 -0.62
C ILE A 14 0.05 14.78 -0.03
N ARG A 15 -0.88 15.72 0.19
CA ARG A 15 -0.54 16.99 0.89
C ARG A 15 -0.03 16.73 2.30
N HIS A 16 -0.69 15.84 3.05
CA HIS A 16 -0.27 15.42 4.38
C HIS A 16 1.11 14.75 4.33
N TRP A 17 1.33 13.85 3.37
CA TRP A 17 2.62 13.21 3.14
C TRP A 17 3.74 14.25 2.97
N TRP A 18 3.54 15.25 2.10
CA TRP A 18 4.51 16.35 1.93
C TRP A 18 4.71 17.20 3.18
N ALA A 19 3.64 17.50 3.93
CA ALA A 19 3.72 18.30 5.16
C ALA A 19 4.50 17.57 6.26
N SER A 20 4.24 16.28 6.44
CA SER A 20 4.91 15.44 7.44
C SER A 20 6.43 15.33 7.21
N LYS A 21 6.89 15.42 5.95
CA LYS A 21 8.31 15.45 5.59
C LYS A 21 9.00 16.77 5.95
N LYS A 22 8.29 17.90 5.93
CA LYS A 22 8.85 19.22 6.31
C LYS A 22 9.06 19.36 7.83
N GLY A 23 8.25 18.67 8.63
CA GLY A 23 8.35 18.70 10.09
C GLY A 23 9.42 17.80 10.70
N ALA A 24 10.13 17.01 9.88
CA ALA A 24 11.12 16.05 10.34
C ALA A 24 12.55 16.64 10.28
N SER A 25 13.03 17.22 11.37
CA SER A 25 14.44 17.61 11.50
C SER A 25 15.35 16.38 11.60
N PRO A 26 16.50 16.34 10.90
CA PRO A 26 17.42 15.20 10.96
C PRO A 26 18.16 15.19 12.30
N ARG A 27 17.72 14.37 13.26
CA ARG A 27 18.57 14.01 14.40
C ARG A 27 19.67 13.09 13.90
N LYS A 28 20.93 13.57 13.93
CA LYS A 28 22.12 12.73 13.74
C LYS A 28 22.14 11.66 14.82
N ALA A 29 21.95 10.40 14.46
CA ALA A 29 22.25 9.25 15.32
C ALA A 29 23.52 8.58 14.81
N GLN A 30 24.50 8.48 15.69
CA GLN A 30 25.81 7.88 15.48
C GLN A 30 25.66 6.36 15.69
N GLY A 31 26.05 5.55 14.70
CA GLY A 31 26.14 4.09 14.83
C GLY A 31 24.95 3.29 14.26
N GLY A 32 25.23 2.54 13.19
CA GLY A 32 24.32 1.57 12.58
C GLY A 32 23.25 2.21 11.68
N THR A 33 23.23 1.85 10.41
CA THR A 33 22.23 2.20 9.38
C THR A 33 20.84 1.65 9.74
N ARG A 34 20.24 2.18 10.80
CA ARG A 34 18.81 2.07 11.06
C ARG A 34 18.14 3.29 10.43
N ASP A 35 17.35 3.02 9.41
CA ASP A 35 16.37 3.94 8.82
C ASP A 35 15.79 4.85 9.90
N ALA A 36 16.14 6.13 9.86
CA ALA A 36 15.55 7.13 10.74
C ALA A 36 14.04 7.12 10.49
N ASN A 37 13.31 6.59 11.48
CA ASN A 37 11.87 6.37 11.52
C ASN A 37 11.04 7.63 11.23
N LEU A 38 10.93 7.96 9.94
CA LEU A 38 9.89 8.81 9.34
C LEU A 38 8.59 8.01 9.07
N HIS A 39 8.59 6.71 9.39
CA HIS A 39 7.72 5.73 8.75
C HIS A 39 6.24 5.74 9.16
N GLY A 40 5.87 6.26 10.34
CA GLY A 40 4.45 6.28 10.76
C GLY A 40 3.66 7.47 10.21
N LYS A 41 4.14 8.70 10.46
CA LYS A 41 3.32 9.92 10.25
C LYS A 41 3.06 10.27 8.79
N THR A 42 3.90 9.80 7.87
CA THR A 42 3.83 10.17 6.46
C THR A 42 2.64 9.52 5.75
N MET A 43 2.28 8.30 6.14
CA MET A 43 1.18 7.55 5.54
C MET A 43 -0.15 7.68 6.29
N ASP A 44 -0.18 8.36 7.45
CA ASP A 44 -1.41 8.59 8.22
C ASP A 44 -2.52 9.27 7.40
N GLY A 45 -2.17 10.17 6.48
CA GLY A 45 -3.14 10.80 5.58
C GLY A 45 -3.86 9.79 4.66
N PHE A 46 -3.18 8.71 4.26
CA PHE A 46 -3.78 7.63 3.48
C PHE A 46 -4.64 6.73 4.36
N ALA A 47 -4.18 6.41 5.57
CA ALA A 47 -4.97 5.68 6.56
C ALA A 47 -6.30 6.39 6.83
N GLY A 48 -6.26 7.70 7.10
CA GLY A 48 -7.46 8.52 7.34
C GLY A 48 -8.39 8.57 6.13
N ALA A 49 -7.86 8.77 4.92
CA ALA A 49 -8.68 8.78 3.71
C ALA A 49 -9.38 7.43 3.45
N ILE A 50 -8.71 6.31 3.71
CA ILE A 50 -9.29 4.97 3.58
C ILE A 50 -10.28 4.69 4.73
N GLN A 51 -10.01 5.17 5.95
CA GLN A 51 -10.95 5.09 7.07
C GLN A 51 -12.25 5.84 6.75
N ASP A 52 -12.18 7.07 6.25
CA ASP A 52 -13.35 7.85 5.82
C ASP A 52 -14.12 7.13 4.70
N PHE A 53 -13.39 6.52 3.76
CA PHE A 53 -13.98 5.70 2.71
C PHE A 53 -14.75 4.48 3.27
N LEU A 54 -14.15 3.74 4.20
CA LEU A 54 -14.76 2.58 4.86
C LEU A 54 -15.98 2.98 5.71
N ILE A 55 -15.90 4.10 6.44
CA ILE A 55 -17.05 4.67 7.17
C ILE A 55 -18.17 5.05 6.19
N GLY A 56 -17.81 5.55 5.00
CA GLY A 56 -18.71 5.79 3.88
C GLY A 56 -19.39 4.51 3.35
N LEU A 57 -18.78 3.34 3.54
CA LEU A 57 -19.35 2.02 3.27
C LEU A 57 -20.14 1.44 4.46
N ASN A 58 -20.38 2.25 5.49
CA ASN A 58 -21.05 1.84 6.72
C ASN A 58 -20.28 0.80 7.56
N VAL A 59 -18.95 0.75 7.42
CA VAL A 59 -18.10 0.06 8.40
C VAL A 59 -18.12 0.85 9.72
N LYS A 60 -18.25 0.13 10.84
CA LYS A 60 -18.23 0.73 12.18
C LYS A 60 -16.80 1.27 12.43
N PRO A 61 -16.61 2.51 12.89
CA PRO A 61 -15.28 3.04 13.21
C PRO A 61 -14.49 2.14 14.17
N GLU A 62 -15.17 1.47 15.09
CA GLU A 62 -14.60 0.55 16.08
C GLU A 62 -14.03 -0.74 15.45
N HIS A 63 -14.36 -1.03 14.20
CA HIS A 63 -13.82 -2.16 13.45
C HIS A 63 -12.61 -1.78 12.60
N ILE A 64 -12.23 -0.51 12.55
CA ILE A 64 -11.13 -0.02 11.73
C ILE A 64 -9.95 0.29 12.67
N PHE A 65 -8.89 -0.51 12.54
CA PHE A 65 -7.67 -0.33 13.31
C PHE A 65 -6.56 0.16 12.36
N ALA A 66 -5.78 1.14 12.79
CA ALA A 66 -4.67 1.71 12.04
C ALA A 66 -3.49 2.02 12.98
N GLY A 67 -2.43 2.66 12.47
CA GLY A 67 -1.30 3.09 13.31
C GLY A 67 -1.74 3.93 14.53
N LYS A 68 -0.90 3.98 15.58
CA LYS A 68 -1.16 4.61 16.91
C LYS A 68 -1.70 6.04 16.91
N HIS A 69 -1.68 6.75 15.78
CA HIS A 69 -2.22 8.11 15.65
C HIS A 69 -3.69 8.14 15.19
N ASN A 70 -4.20 7.05 14.61
CA ASN A 70 -5.53 6.97 13.99
C ASN A 70 -6.48 5.99 14.70
N SER A 71 -5.95 5.11 15.57
CA SER A 71 -6.75 4.28 16.49
C SER A 71 -6.03 4.09 17.83
N PRO A 72 -6.78 3.92 18.95
CA PRO A 72 -6.19 3.65 20.26
C PRO A 72 -5.45 2.30 20.29
N GLU A 73 -5.98 1.30 19.59
CA GLU A 73 -5.37 -0.03 19.48
C GLU A 73 -4.58 -0.17 18.17
N PRO A 74 -3.44 -0.89 18.19
CA PRO A 74 -2.64 -1.11 17.00
C PRO A 74 -3.28 -2.18 16.08
N ALA A 75 -3.04 -2.07 14.78
CA ALA A 75 -3.48 -3.01 13.75
C ALA A 75 -2.62 -4.30 13.72
N ILE A 76 -2.54 -5.00 14.86
CA ILE A 76 -1.73 -6.20 15.03
C ILE A 76 -2.51 -7.44 14.62
N LEU A 77 -1.92 -8.24 13.74
CA LEU A 77 -2.40 -9.57 13.37
C LEU A 77 -1.35 -10.64 13.72
N PRO A 78 -1.77 -11.89 14.02
CA PRO A 78 -0.83 -13.00 14.10
C PRO A 78 -0.13 -13.21 12.75
N SER A 79 0.98 -13.93 12.79
CA SER A 79 1.79 -14.22 11.60
C SER A 79 2.34 -15.64 11.69
N PHE A 80 2.73 -16.25 10.56
CA PHE A 80 3.15 -17.65 10.49
C PHE A 80 4.65 -17.78 10.75
N TYR A 81 5.45 -16.93 10.11
CA TYR A 81 6.91 -16.97 10.24
C TYR A 81 7.45 -16.10 11.40
N ARG A 82 6.58 -15.33 12.05
CA ARG A 82 6.90 -14.49 13.22
C ARG A 82 5.67 -14.38 14.14
N PRO A 83 5.83 -13.98 15.42
CA PRO A 83 4.71 -13.96 16.37
C PRO A 83 3.54 -13.07 15.95
N TRP A 84 3.82 -11.94 15.29
CA TRP A 84 2.82 -10.98 14.83
C TRP A 84 3.41 -9.96 13.86
N LYS A 85 2.52 -9.29 13.12
CA LYS A 85 2.82 -8.10 12.31
C LYS A 85 1.86 -6.97 12.70
N ASN A 86 2.40 -5.76 12.82
CA ASN A 86 1.59 -4.55 12.84
C ASN A 86 1.38 -4.06 11.41
N TRP A 87 0.14 -4.04 10.96
CA TRP A 87 -0.29 -3.56 9.64
C TRP A 87 -0.56 -2.05 9.69
N ASP A 88 -0.67 -1.39 8.54
CA ASP A 88 -0.97 0.04 8.52
C ASP A 88 -2.47 0.31 8.69
N LEU A 89 -3.33 -0.58 8.18
CA LEU A 89 -4.78 -0.56 8.39
C LEU A 89 -5.36 -1.98 8.32
N ILE A 90 -6.26 -2.33 9.24
CA ILE A 90 -7.07 -3.55 9.17
C ILE A 90 -8.54 -3.24 9.46
N VAL A 91 -9.42 -4.08 8.94
CA VAL A 91 -10.86 -4.04 9.23
C VAL A 91 -11.26 -5.36 9.89
N VAL A 92 -11.58 -5.32 11.19
CA VAL A 92 -11.91 -6.50 12.00
C VAL A 92 -13.20 -6.27 12.78
N ALA A 93 -14.21 -7.12 12.58
CA ALA A 93 -15.38 -7.17 13.46
C ALA A 93 -15.15 -8.14 14.61
N ASN A 94 -15.88 -7.96 15.72
CA ASN A 94 -15.78 -8.81 16.91
C ASN A 94 -14.34 -8.89 17.47
N SER A 95 -13.61 -7.78 17.41
CA SER A 95 -12.24 -7.71 17.92
C SER A 95 -12.21 -8.06 19.42
N ARG A 96 -11.15 -8.76 19.84
CA ARG A 96 -10.93 -9.16 21.25
C ARG A 96 -10.51 -8.00 22.14
N PHE A 97 -10.04 -6.88 21.58
CA PHE A 97 -9.62 -5.71 22.35
C PHE A 97 -10.81 -4.84 22.73
N HIS A 98 -11.58 -4.42 21.72
CA HIS A 98 -12.81 -3.66 21.87
C HIS A 98 -13.80 -4.19 20.85
N SER A 99 -14.87 -4.84 21.33
CA SER A 99 -15.99 -5.23 20.48
C SER A 99 -16.95 -4.05 20.39
N ALA A 100 -17.40 -3.71 19.18
CA ALA A 100 -18.41 -2.67 19.03
C ALA A 100 -19.71 -3.14 19.69
N LYS A 101 -20.60 -2.21 20.05
CA LYS A 101 -21.92 -2.59 20.60
C LYS A 101 -22.65 -3.50 19.59
N GLY A 102 -23.11 -4.65 20.08
CA GLY A 102 -23.82 -5.67 19.29
C GLY A 102 -22.90 -6.61 18.49
N ASP A 103 -21.59 -6.54 18.69
CA ASP A 103 -20.66 -7.54 18.18
C ASP A 103 -20.76 -8.83 18.99
N HIS A 104 -20.79 -9.96 18.28
CA HIS A 104 -20.93 -11.29 18.87
C HIS A 104 -20.16 -12.31 18.01
N GLY A 105 -19.56 -13.30 18.67
CA GLY A 105 -18.84 -14.39 18.01
C GLY A 105 -17.34 -14.13 17.86
N ASP A 106 -16.71 -14.91 16.98
CA ASP A 106 -15.27 -14.86 16.75
C ASP A 106 -14.85 -13.63 15.92
N PRO A 107 -13.59 -13.16 16.07
CA PRO A 107 -13.03 -12.10 15.23
C PRO A 107 -13.11 -12.45 13.75
N VAL A 108 -13.53 -11.48 12.92
CA VAL A 108 -13.57 -11.63 11.46
C VAL A 108 -12.80 -10.50 10.80
N LEU A 109 -11.71 -10.84 10.10
CA LEU A 109 -10.86 -9.92 9.35
C LEU A 109 -11.42 -9.73 7.92
N TYR A 110 -11.87 -8.53 7.57
CA TYR A 110 -12.38 -8.27 6.22
C TYR A 110 -11.30 -7.78 5.26
N ALA A 111 -10.37 -6.97 5.76
CA ALA A 111 -9.31 -6.37 4.96
C ALA A 111 -8.06 -6.08 5.80
N ALA A 112 -6.90 -6.16 5.18
CA ALA A 112 -5.62 -5.68 5.68
C ALA A 112 -4.91 -4.88 4.58
N ILE A 113 -4.21 -3.82 4.95
CA ILE A 113 -3.51 -2.94 4.02
C ILE A 113 -2.13 -2.61 4.54
N GLU A 114 -1.14 -2.72 3.65
CA GLU A 114 0.21 -2.21 3.86
C GLU A 114 0.41 -0.95 3.03
N PHE A 115 0.94 0.08 3.67
CA PHE A 115 1.36 1.33 3.07
C PHE A 115 2.88 1.39 3.04
N LYS A 116 3.44 1.76 1.88
CA LYS A 116 4.85 2.04 1.75
C LYS A 116 5.06 3.36 1.06
N SER A 117 6.10 4.08 1.46
CA SER A 117 6.57 5.22 0.70
C SER A 117 8.09 5.27 0.60
N GLN A 118 8.58 5.95 -0.42
CA GLN A 118 10.01 6.13 -0.65
C GLN A 118 10.28 7.52 -1.24
N ASP A 119 11.10 8.30 -0.56
CA ASP A 119 11.43 9.67 -0.96
C ASP A 119 12.91 9.90 -1.34
N LYS A 120 13.81 9.06 -0.81
CA LYS A 120 15.27 9.15 -1.02
C LYS A 120 15.87 7.77 -1.23
N SER A 121 17.06 7.76 -1.83
CA SER A 121 17.89 6.57 -2.00
C SER A 121 17.15 5.40 -2.65
N ILE A 122 16.38 5.69 -3.72
CA ILE A 122 15.50 4.71 -4.37
C ILE A 122 16.29 3.46 -4.76
N GLY A 123 17.43 3.66 -5.42
CA GLY A 123 18.26 2.55 -5.87
C GLY A 123 18.88 1.69 -4.79
N ASN A 124 19.15 2.25 -3.61
CA ASN A 124 19.79 1.50 -2.51
C ASN A 124 18.79 0.67 -1.72
N ASN A 125 17.49 0.94 -1.84
CA ASN A 125 16.49 0.41 -0.91
C ASN A 125 15.20 -0.05 -1.62
N GLN A 126 15.20 -0.17 -2.95
CA GLN A 126 14.06 -0.76 -3.65
C GLN A 126 14.00 -2.27 -3.42
N ASN A 127 15.09 -3.02 -3.64
CA ASN A 127 15.08 -4.48 -3.50
C ASN A 127 14.62 -4.91 -2.10
N ASN A 128 15.18 -4.31 -1.04
CA ASN A 128 14.77 -4.58 0.33
C ASN A 128 13.27 -4.29 0.56
N ARG A 129 12.72 -3.20 -0.01
CA ARG A 129 11.29 -2.88 0.08
C ARG A 129 10.41 -3.90 -0.65
N LEU A 130 10.85 -4.35 -1.83
CA LEU A 130 10.14 -5.38 -2.58
C LEU A 130 10.15 -6.71 -1.82
N GLU A 131 11.31 -7.13 -1.29
CA GLU A 131 11.46 -8.31 -0.44
C GLU A 131 10.59 -8.25 0.81
N GLU A 132 10.55 -7.10 1.50
CA GLU A 132 9.69 -6.91 2.67
C GLU A 132 8.20 -7.05 2.29
N SER A 133 7.80 -6.49 1.15
CA SER A 133 6.42 -6.55 0.66
C SER A 133 6.04 -7.98 0.29
N LEU A 134 6.91 -8.70 -0.43
CA LEU A 134 6.73 -10.13 -0.74
C LEU A 134 6.66 -10.98 0.53
N GLY A 135 7.55 -10.73 1.50
CA GLY A 135 7.56 -11.43 2.78
C GLY A 135 6.28 -11.18 3.59
N ASN A 136 5.80 -9.93 3.64
CA ASN A 136 4.55 -9.58 4.32
C ASN A 136 3.34 -10.31 3.72
N ALA A 137 3.22 -10.33 2.39
CA ALA A 137 2.13 -11.05 1.72
C ALA A 137 2.23 -12.57 1.91
N THR A 138 3.42 -13.13 1.78
CA THR A 138 3.67 -14.57 1.96
C THR A 138 3.31 -15.02 3.38
N ASP A 139 3.77 -14.28 4.39
CA ASP A 139 3.49 -14.52 5.80
C ASP A 139 1.99 -14.40 6.12
N PHE A 140 1.30 -13.38 5.57
CA PHE A 140 -0.14 -13.23 5.71
C PHE A 140 -0.93 -14.42 5.17
N TRP A 141 -0.58 -14.90 3.97
CA TRP A 141 -1.29 -16.03 3.36
C TRP A 141 -0.95 -17.36 4.02
N ALA A 142 0.29 -17.57 4.45
CA ALA A 142 0.64 -18.71 5.29
C ALA A 142 -0.15 -18.70 6.60
N THR A 143 -0.32 -17.52 7.23
CA THR A 143 -1.12 -17.36 8.45
C THR A 143 -2.59 -17.74 8.20
N TYR A 144 -3.18 -17.26 7.11
CA TYR A 144 -4.55 -17.63 6.73
C TYR A 144 -4.68 -19.14 6.46
N GLN A 145 -3.74 -19.74 5.73
CA GLN A 145 -3.73 -21.16 5.39
C GLN A 145 -3.56 -22.08 6.60
N HIS A 146 -2.90 -21.61 7.65
CA HIS A 146 -2.65 -22.33 8.90
C HIS A 146 -3.54 -21.85 10.06
N ASP A 147 -4.76 -21.43 9.75
CA ASP A 147 -5.82 -21.16 10.73
C ASP A 147 -5.56 -19.97 11.67
N GLY A 148 -4.55 -19.15 11.39
CA GLY A 148 -4.22 -17.97 12.20
C GLY A 148 -5.33 -16.91 12.22
N PHE A 149 -6.25 -16.97 11.24
CA PHE A 149 -7.49 -16.18 11.21
C PHE A 149 -8.73 -17.08 11.40
N LEU A 150 -8.61 -18.13 12.21
CA LEU A 150 -9.72 -19.02 12.61
C LEU A 150 -10.44 -19.70 11.44
N ARG A 151 -9.73 -20.03 10.36
CA ARG A 151 -10.31 -20.56 9.10
C ARG A 151 -11.50 -19.75 8.59
N GLN A 152 -11.50 -18.44 8.86
CA GLN A 152 -12.64 -17.60 8.52
C GLN A 152 -12.99 -17.69 7.04
N LEU A 153 -14.29 -17.67 6.77
CA LEU A 153 -14.84 -17.38 5.46
C LEU A 153 -15.78 -16.17 5.60
N PRO A 154 -15.67 -15.19 4.71
CA PRO A 154 -14.85 -15.16 3.49
C PRO A 154 -13.35 -14.90 3.76
N ARG A 155 -12.51 -15.20 2.75
CA ARG A 155 -11.08 -14.85 2.76
C ARG A 155 -10.94 -13.33 2.95
N PRO A 156 -10.00 -12.86 3.80
CA PRO A 156 -9.73 -11.43 3.92
C PRO A 156 -9.18 -10.86 2.60
N TRP A 157 -9.33 -9.56 2.40
CA TRP A 157 -8.71 -8.83 1.30
C TRP A 157 -7.38 -8.21 1.71
N LEU A 158 -6.36 -8.30 0.87
CA LEU A 158 -5.02 -7.78 1.15
C LEU A 158 -4.60 -6.73 0.11
N GLY A 159 -4.39 -5.50 0.55
CA GLY A 159 -4.00 -4.37 -0.29
C GLY A 159 -2.56 -3.90 -0.07
N TYR A 160 -1.95 -3.38 -1.13
CA TYR A 160 -0.65 -2.70 -1.08
C TYR A 160 -0.71 -1.31 -1.74
N LEU A 161 -0.43 -0.25 -1.00
CA LEU A 161 -0.37 1.11 -1.56
C LEU A 161 1.04 1.66 -1.42
N PHE A 162 1.63 2.02 -2.56
CA PHE A 162 2.97 2.59 -2.63
C PHE A 162 2.94 4.04 -3.14
N VAL A 163 3.63 4.92 -2.40
CA VAL A 163 3.86 6.32 -2.79
C VAL A 163 5.35 6.55 -3.03
N GLY A 164 5.71 6.82 -4.28
CA GLY A 164 7.08 7.14 -4.67
C GLY A 164 7.28 8.62 -4.92
N LYS A 165 8.41 9.17 -4.45
CA LYS A 165 8.86 10.48 -4.92
C LYS A 165 9.76 10.31 -6.14
N TYR A 166 9.22 10.57 -7.32
CA TYR A 166 9.96 10.47 -8.58
C TYR A 166 9.87 11.80 -9.32
N ASP A 167 11.00 12.49 -9.41
CA ASP A 167 11.14 13.59 -10.37
C ASP A 167 10.95 13.02 -11.79
N PRO A 168 10.24 13.70 -12.70
CA PRO A 168 10.01 13.23 -14.07
C PRO A 168 11.30 12.78 -14.80
N THR A 169 12.44 13.40 -14.52
CA THR A 169 13.74 13.03 -15.09
C THR A 169 14.28 11.71 -14.54
N SER A 170 13.95 11.38 -13.29
CA SER A 170 14.40 10.16 -12.60
C SER A 170 13.46 8.97 -12.83
N GLU A 171 12.18 9.24 -13.08
CA GLU A 171 11.14 8.21 -13.25
C GLU A 171 11.39 7.30 -14.45
N ASN A 172 11.91 7.85 -15.55
CA ASN A 172 12.19 7.11 -16.77
C ASN A 172 13.68 6.82 -16.95
N LYS A 173 14.49 7.04 -15.90
CA LYS A 173 15.94 6.83 -15.98
C LYS A 173 16.24 5.32 -15.96
N PRO A 174 16.85 4.76 -17.01
CA PRO A 174 17.17 3.34 -17.04
C PRO A 174 18.14 2.97 -15.92
N VAL A 175 18.02 1.73 -15.44
CA VAL A 175 18.90 1.16 -14.42
C VAL A 175 19.60 -0.05 -15.01
N LYS A 176 20.94 -0.06 -14.92
CA LYS A 176 21.75 -1.16 -15.44
C LYS A 176 21.34 -2.50 -14.81
N ILE A 177 21.14 -3.50 -15.66
CA ILE A 177 20.91 -4.90 -15.29
C ILE A 177 22.12 -5.69 -15.77
N LYS A 178 22.61 -6.57 -14.90
CA LYS A 178 23.67 -7.53 -15.23
C LYS A 178 23.05 -8.91 -15.37
N GLN A 179 23.46 -9.65 -16.39
CA GLN A 179 23.01 -11.01 -16.66
C GLN A 179 24.18 -11.93 -17.07
N PRO A 180 25.25 -12.02 -16.24
CA PRO A 180 26.48 -12.71 -16.62
C PRO A 180 26.36 -14.24 -16.69
N HIS A 181 25.30 -14.81 -16.13
CA HIS A 181 25.13 -16.27 -16.02
C HIS A 181 23.84 -16.75 -16.68
N PHE A 182 22.73 -16.04 -16.46
CA PHE A 182 21.44 -16.31 -17.08
C PHE A 182 20.81 -14.99 -17.50
N GLU A 183 20.07 -15.02 -18.61
CA GLU A 183 19.32 -13.86 -19.08
C GLU A 183 18.33 -13.38 -18.01
N ALA A 184 18.13 -12.06 -17.94
CA ALA A 184 17.09 -11.48 -17.10
C ALA A 184 15.70 -11.99 -17.52
N MET A 185 14.77 -12.08 -16.56
CA MET A 185 13.40 -12.50 -16.85
C MET A 185 12.72 -11.54 -17.86
N PRO A 186 11.77 -12.02 -18.70
CA PRO A 186 11.16 -11.24 -19.78
C PRO A 186 10.69 -9.83 -19.40
N PRO A 187 10.03 -9.59 -18.24
CA PRO A 187 9.58 -8.24 -17.86
C PRO A 187 10.71 -7.22 -17.63
N PHE A 188 11.95 -7.67 -17.44
CA PHE A 188 13.11 -6.81 -17.22
C PHE A 188 14.01 -6.68 -18.45
N ARG A 189 13.68 -7.36 -19.55
CA ARG A 189 14.43 -7.31 -20.80
C ARG A 189 13.90 -6.22 -21.73
N VAL A 190 14.78 -5.68 -22.55
CA VAL A 190 14.50 -4.74 -23.65
C VAL A 190 15.01 -5.34 -24.96
N PRO A 191 14.58 -4.87 -26.15
CA PRO A 191 14.94 -5.50 -27.43
C PRO A 191 16.45 -5.80 -27.61
N ASP A 192 17.33 -4.94 -27.11
CA ASP A 192 18.79 -5.10 -27.25
C ASP A 192 19.46 -5.86 -26.09
N SER A 193 18.69 -6.41 -25.14
CA SER A 193 19.25 -7.03 -23.95
C SER A 193 19.91 -8.40 -24.18
N SER A 194 19.49 -9.18 -25.18
CA SER A 194 19.82 -10.63 -25.25
C SER A 194 21.30 -10.95 -25.46
N ASN A 195 22.08 -10.06 -26.07
CA ASN A 195 23.50 -10.29 -26.40
C ASN A 195 24.47 -9.53 -25.49
N LEU A 196 24.00 -8.99 -24.37
CA LEU A 196 24.79 -8.12 -23.51
C LEU A 196 24.92 -8.69 -22.09
N GLU A 197 26.14 -8.80 -21.56
CA GLU A 197 26.36 -9.12 -20.14
C GLU A 197 25.72 -8.06 -19.22
N THR A 198 25.67 -6.81 -19.68
CA THR A 198 25.04 -5.69 -18.97
C THR A 198 24.29 -4.79 -19.96
N PHE A 199 23.06 -4.40 -19.63
CA PHE A 199 22.23 -3.54 -20.49
C PHE A 199 21.44 -2.51 -19.66
N ASP A 200 20.89 -1.49 -20.34
CA ASP A 200 19.96 -0.54 -19.73
C ASP A 200 18.57 -1.19 -19.62
N GLY A 201 18.18 -1.54 -18.40
CA GLY A 201 16.89 -2.13 -18.10
C GLY A 201 15.87 -1.11 -17.58
N PRO A 202 14.71 -1.60 -17.11
CA PRO A 202 13.66 -0.75 -16.59
C PRO A 202 14.13 0.15 -15.44
N SER A 203 13.59 1.37 -15.41
CA SER A 203 13.75 2.34 -14.34
C SER A 203 13.24 1.81 -13.01
N TYR A 204 13.56 2.49 -11.91
CA TYR A 204 13.00 2.12 -10.61
C TYR A 204 11.46 2.24 -10.57
N ALA A 205 10.87 3.22 -11.24
CA ALA A 205 9.41 3.33 -11.31
C ALA A 205 8.81 2.17 -12.11
N GLU A 206 9.40 1.81 -13.25
CA GLU A 206 8.97 0.66 -14.07
C GLU A 206 9.12 -0.67 -13.32
N ARG A 207 10.16 -0.83 -12.50
CA ARG A 207 10.32 -2.01 -11.63
C ARG A 207 9.18 -2.14 -10.61
N TYR A 208 8.67 -1.04 -10.05
CA TYR A 208 7.47 -1.09 -9.20
C TYR A 208 6.22 -1.44 -10.00
N GLN A 209 6.09 -0.98 -11.25
CA GLN A 209 5.00 -1.39 -12.13
C GLN A 209 5.02 -2.90 -12.40
N ILE A 210 6.21 -3.46 -12.70
CA ILE A 210 6.41 -4.90 -12.87
C ILE A 210 6.03 -5.66 -11.59
N PHE A 211 6.53 -5.20 -10.43
CA PHE A 211 6.23 -5.81 -9.14
C PHE A 211 4.72 -5.84 -8.85
N LEU A 212 3.99 -4.75 -9.09
CA LEU A 212 2.56 -4.68 -8.84
C LEU A 212 1.77 -5.63 -9.75
N ARG A 213 2.08 -5.65 -11.05
CA ARG A 213 1.48 -6.60 -12.00
C ARG A 213 1.71 -8.04 -11.57
N GLN A 214 2.94 -8.39 -11.22
CA GLN A 214 3.29 -9.75 -10.82
C GLN A 214 2.66 -10.15 -9.47
N SER A 215 2.75 -9.28 -8.45
CA SER A 215 2.26 -9.60 -7.11
C SER A 215 0.74 -9.72 -7.05
N VAL A 216 -0.01 -8.87 -7.77
CA VAL A 216 -1.47 -9.04 -7.89
C VAL A 216 -1.83 -10.22 -8.80
N GLY A 217 -1.14 -10.40 -9.93
CA GLY A 217 -1.35 -11.54 -10.82
C GLY A 217 -1.12 -12.90 -10.13
N MET A 218 -0.17 -12.97 -9.20
CA MET A 218 0.12 -14.14 -8.36
C MET A 218 -0.75 -14.24 -7.11
N ARG A 219 -1.72 -13.33 -6.93
CA ARG A 219 -2.62 -13.25 -5.76
C ARG A 219 -1.91 -13.08 -4.42
N LEU A 220 -0.69 -12.52 -4.43
CA LEU A 220 -0.02 -12.08 -3.21
C LEU A 220 -0.77 -10.87 -2.62
N TYR A 221 -1.30 -10.00 -3.48
CA TYR A 221 -2.20 -8.93 -3.11
C TYR A 221 -3.48 -9.02 -3.95
N ASP A 222 -4.61 -8.62 -3.38
CA ASP A 222 -5.90 -8.54 -4.09
C ASP A 222 -6.02 -7.24 -4.90
N ALA A 223 -5.32 -6.18 -4.48
CA ALA A 223 -5.16 -4.96 -5.26
C ALA A 223 -3.88 -4.21 -4.87
N GLY A 224 -3.37 -3.40 -5.80
CA GLY A 224 -2.27 -2.49 -5.57
C GLY A 224 -2.59 -1.06 -6.01
N ALA A 225 -1.92 -0.08 -5.40
CA ALA A 225 -1.96 1.31 -5.82
C ALA A 225 -0.55 1.88 -5.95
N PHE A 226 -0.24 2.55 -7.07
CA PHE A 226 1.04 3.22 -7.31
C PHE A 226 0.85 4.70 -7.61
N LEU A 227 1.25 5.55 -6.67
CA LEU A 227 1.19 6.99 -6.81
C LEU A 227 2.60 7.56 -6.82
N VAL A 228 2.83 8.51 -7.72
CA VAL A 228 4.10 9.24 -7.76
C VAL A 228 3.90 10.74 -7.58
N THR A 229 4.78 11.37 -6.82
CA THR A 229 4.76 12.82 -6.59
C THR A 229 6.17 13.40 -6.68
N ASP A 230 6.28 14.70 -6.89
CA ASP A 230 7.55 15.43 -6.95
C ASP A 230 7.35 16.90 -6.56
N GLU A 231 8.44 17.61 -6.31
CA GLU A 231 8.44 19.01 -5.89
C GLU A 231 7.68 19.93 -6.85
N SER A 232 7.72 19.65 -8.16
CA SER A 232 7.12 20.49 -9.19
C SER A 232 5.59 20.40 -9.20
N ILE A 233 5.02 19.32 -8.64
CA ILE A 233 3.56 19.10 -8.58
C ILE A 233 2.99 19.10 -7.15
N ALA A 234 3.82 19.08 -6.11
CA ALA A 234 3.38 18.99 -4.71
C ALA A 234 2.29 20.00 -4.28
N LYS A 235 2.27 21.20 -4.88
CA LYS A 235 1.28 22.27 -4.60
C LYS A 235 0.19 22.42 -5.67
N LYS A 236 0.25 21.64 -6.75
CA LYS A 236 -0.71 21.69 -7.87
C LYS A 236 -1.93 20.83 -7.57
N THR A 237 -2.94 20.91 -8.44
CA THR A 237 -4.07 19.97 -8.49
C THR A 237 -4.13 19.47 -9.94
N PRO A 238 -3.78 18.20 -10.21
CA PRO A 238 -3.45 17.15 -9.25
C PRO A 238 -2.04 17.31 -8.66
N ASN A 239 -1.81 16.77 -7.46
CA ASN A 239 -0.49 16.82 -6.78
C ASN A 239 0.31 15.52 -6.87
N HIS A 240 -0.19 14.55 -7.62
CA HIS A 240 0.43 13.27 -7.87
C HIS A 240 0.01 12.78 -9.26
N ARG A 241 0.72 11.75 -9.74
CA ARG A 241 0.48 11.06 -10.99
C ARG A 241 0.29 9.58 -10.70
N ILE A 242 -0.39 8.90 -11.62
CA ILE A 242 -0.62 7.46 -11.58
C ILE A 242 0.13 6.88 -12.79
N PRO A 243 1.36 6.34 -12.61
CA PRO A 243 2.15 5.84 -13.74
C PRO A 243 1.54 4.59 -14.39
N LEU A 244 0.58 3.97 -13.71
CA LEU A 244 0.00 2.70 -14.08
C LEU A 244 -1.48 2.68 -13.72
N GLU A 245 -2.35 3.00 -14.69
CA GLU A 245 -3.78 3.25 -14.48
C GLU A 245 -4.50 2.05 -13.83
N GLU A 246 -4.15 0.82 -14.21
CA GLU A 246 -4.75 -0.38 -13.63
C GLU A 246 -4.41 -0.56 -12.13
N PHE A 247 -3.35 0.11 -11.64
CA PHE A 247 -2.97 0.23 -10.23
C PHE A 247 -3.16 1.67 -9.71
N GLY A 248 -4.20 2.36 -10.19
CA GLY A 248 -4.63 3.66 -9.68
C GLY A 248 -5.49 3.59 -8.41
N SER A 249 -5.66 4.75 -7.77
CA SER A 249 -6.45 4.91 -6.54
C SER A 249 -7.88 4.38 -6.68
N ALA A 250 -8.53 4.60 -7.82
CA ALA A 250 -9.92 4.20 -7.99
C ALA A 250 -10.08 2.68 -8.10
N ASN A 251 -9.21 2.00 -8.86
CA ASN A 251 -9.23 0.54 -8.97
C ASN A 251 -8.95 -0.13 -7.62
N PHE A 252 -7.99 0.40 -6.87
CA PHE A 252 -7.69 -0.04 -5.51
C PHE A 252 -8.91 0.08 -4.58
N LEU A 253 -9.52 1.26 -4.52
CA LEU A 253 -10.70 1.52 -3.68
C LEU A 253 -11.94 0.75 -4.15
N ARG A 254 -12.10 0.52 -5.45
CA ARG A 254 -13.20 -0.28 -6.01
C ARG A 254 -13.08 -1.75 -5.59
N SER A 255 -11.88 -2.31 -5.63
CA SER A 255 -11.60 -3.68 -5.17
C SER A 255 -11.91 -3.82 -3.67
N LEU A 256 -11.42 -2.89 -2.83
CA LEU A 256 -11.73 -2.86 -1.39
C LEU A 256 -13.24 -2.70 -1.14
N LYS A 257 -13.91 -1.80 -1.87
CA LYS A 257 -15.35 -1.59 -1.77
C LYS A 257 -16.15 -2.85 -2.09
N ALA A 258 -15.75 -3.59 -3.14
CA ALA A 258 -16.40 -4.85 -3.50
C ALA A 258 -16.29 -5.88 -2.36
N GLN A 259 -15.11 -6.04 -1.77
CA GLN A 259 -14.90 -6.89 -0.60
C GLN A 259 -15.84 -6.52 0.55
N ILE A 260 -15.86 -5.23 0.94
CA ILE A 260 -16.63 -4.76 2.09
C ILE A 260 -18.14 -4.92 1.83
N LEU A 261 -18.63 -4.51 0.66
CA LEU A 261 -20.06 -4.63 0.33
C LEU A 261 -20.54 -6.08 0.25
N ALA A 262 -19.68 -7.00 -0.21
CA ALA A 262 -20.04 -8.40 -0.33
C ALA A 262 -20.10 -9.14 1.02
N HIS A 263 -19.29 -8.70 1.99
CA HIS A 263 -18.95 -9.55 3.13
C HIS A 263 -19.17 -8.90 4.50
N TYR A 264 -19.02 -7.58 4.63
CA TYR A 264 -19.15 -6.91 5.92
C TYR A 264 -20.64 -6.71 6.29
N PRO A 265 -21.09 -7.16 7.48
CA PRO A 265 -22.49 -7.04 7.90
C PRO A 265 -22.99 -5.60 7.94
N GLY A 266 -24.09 -5.33 7.23
CA GLY A 266 -24.69 -4.00 7.17
C GLY A 266 -23.91 -2.99 6.32
N ALA A 267 -22.93 -3.44 5.53
CA ALA A 267 -22.25 -2.60 4.55
C ALA A 267 -23.26 -2.01 3.56
N ARG A 268 -23.16 -0.70 3.35
CA ARG A 268 -23.95 0.04 2.36
C ARG A 268 -23.26 1.36 2.06
N ILE A 269 -23.44 1.84 0.85
CA ILE A 269 -22.89 3.13 0.44
C ILE A 269 -23.72 4.25 1.09
N LYS A 270 -23.10 5.08 1.93
CA LYS A 270 -23.72 6.29 2.47
C LYS A 270 -23.78 7.36 1.36
N PRO A 271 -24.95 7.94 1.07
CA PRO A 271 -25.07 9.03 0.10
C PRO A 271 -24.12 10.19 0.42
N GLY A 272 -23.50 10.76 -0.61
CA GLY A 272 -22.56 11.89 -0.47
C GLY A 272 -21.16 11.53 0.05
N SER A 273 -20.92 10.28 0.45
CA SER A 273 -19.59 9.83 0.89
C SER A 273 -18.59 9.69 -0.28
N LEU A 274 -17.29 9.61 0.03
CA LEU A 274 -16.26 9.28 -0.97
C LEU A 274 -16.54 7.93 -1.65
N ALA A 275 -17.07 6.97 -0.89
CA ALA A 275 -17.46 5.66 -1.41
C ALA A 275 -18.58 5.70 -2.45
N ALA A 276 -19.38 6.77 -2.51
CA ALA A 276 -20.39 6.97 -3.54
C ALA A 276 -19.80 7.46 -4.87
N LYS A 277 -18.55 7.94 -4.87
CA LYS A 277 -17.84 8.44 -6.07
C LYS A 277 -16.99 7.37 -6.78
N ILE A 278 -16.85 6.19 -6.17
CA ILE A 278 -16.02 5.05 -6.63
C ILE A 278 -16.91 3.89 -7.03
#